data_AF-A0A971B9F5-F1
#
_entry.id   AF-A0A971B9F5-F1
#
_cell.length_a   1.000
_cell.length_b   1.000
_cell.length_c   1.000
_cell.angle_alpha   90.00
_cell.angle_beta   90.00
_cell.angle_gamma   90.00
#
_symmetry.space_group_name_H-M   'P 1'
#
loop_
_entity.id
_entity.type
_entity.pdbx_description
1 polymer ?
#
loop_
_entity_poly.entity_id
_entity_poly.type
_entity_poly.pdbx_seq_one_letter_code
_entity_poly.pdbx_strand_id
1 'polypeptide(L)'
;MNNTIKQATLHKTSNIIMTQPSVIDANPYTPVEALAVARLIWALINSDQQLSLNESHYFQQSLDYLGVDSALFDEHKQDDEEKDYQIVRGMSSSKRSHCATLLRLAYQSDQLVDRIALSTLNDMLTRAELFRSDTLRPKRHDEGLII
;
A
#
# COMPACT_ATOMS: atom_id res chain seq x y z
N MET A 1 -14.64 19.89 49.62
CA MET A 1 -13.30 20.14 49.04
C MET A 1 -13.02 19.01 48.05
N ASN A 2 -12.97 19.34 46.76
CA ASN A 2 -12.77 18.40 45.66
C ASN A 2 -11.31 17.96 45.60
N ASN A 3 -11.04 16.66 45.71
CA ASN A 3 -9.76 16.09 45.30
C ASN A 3 -9.90 15.57 43.87
N THR A 4 -9.53 16.43 42.92
CA THR A 4 -9.44 16.13 41.50
C THR A 4 -8.37 15.05 41.29
N ILE A 5 -8.82 13.87 40.87
CA ILE A 5 -7.97 12.80 40.36
C ILE A 5 -7.21 13.37 39.16
N LYS A 6 -5.90 13.54 39.31
CA LYS A 6 -5.01 13.84 38.18
C LYS A 6 -5.02 12.62 37.27
N GLN A 7 -5.86 12.66 36.24
CA GLN A 7 -5.71 11.82 35.07
C GLN A 7 -4.33 12.13 34.48
N ALA A 8 -3.37 11.25 34.72
CA ALA A 8 -2.22 11.13 33.84
C ALA A 8 -2.76 10.59 32.51
N THR A 9 -3.19 11.50 31.62
CA THR A 9 -3.34 11.19 30.21
C THR A 9 -1.95 10.80 29.72
N LEU A 10 -1.70 9.49 29.70
CA LEU A 10 -0.61 8.91 28.94
C LEU A 10 -0.95 9.18 27.46
N HIS A 11 -0.62 10.38 26.99
CA HIS A 11 -0.50 10.64 25.56
C HIS A 11 0.66 9.76 25.11
N LYS A 12 0.31 8.53 24.71
CA LYS A 12 1.14 7.73 23.83
C LYS A 12 1.19 8.52 22.53
N THR A 13 2.09 9.51 22.47
CA THR A 13 2.70 9.93 21.21
C THR A 13 3.45 8.71 20.72
N SER A 14 2.71 7.82 20.07
CA SER A 14 3.27 6.80 19.22
C SER A 14 3.92 7.54 18.05
N ASN A 15 5.09 8.12 18.28
CA ASN A 15 6.08 8.26 17.22
C ASN A 15 6.41 6.82 16.85
N ILE A 16 5.58 6.24 15.98
CA ILE A 16 6.02 5.13 15.15
C ILE A 16 7.04 5.79 14.23
N ILE A 17 8.27 5.91 14.74
CA ILE A 17 9.43 5.91 13.86
C ILE A 17 9.29 4.55 13.18
N MET A 18 8.73 4.54 11.97
CA MET A 18 8.85 3.40 11.08
C MET A 18 10.34 3.24 10.88
N THR A 19 10.96 2.42 11.73
CA THR A 19 12.22 1.78 11.43
C THR A 19 12.01 1.18 10.05
N GLN A 20 12.80 1.65 9.09
CA GLN A 20 12.89 1.06 7.76
C GLN A 20 12.81 -0.46 7.92
N PRO A 21 11.89 -1.14 7.22
CA PRO A 21 11.88 -2.60 7.22
C PRO A 21 13.31 -3.04 6.87
N SER A 22 13.98 -3.65 7.85
CA SER A 22 15.45 -3.76 7.88
C SER A 22 16.00 -4.75 6.85
N VAL A 23 15.13 -5.30 5.99
CA VAL A 23 15.45 -6.18 4.87
C VAL A 23 14.30 -6.06 3.86
N ILE A 24 14.17 -4.94 3.16
CA ILE A 24 13.63 -5.04 1.81
C ILE A 24 14.87 -5.17 0.92
N ASP A 25 14.98 -6.33 0.26
CA ASP A 25 16.01 -6.61 -0.73
C ASP A 25 16.17 -5.45 -1.72
N ALA A 26 17.33 -5.39 -2.36
CA ALA A 26 17.58 -4.52 -3.50
C ALA A 26 16.34 -4.50 -4.42
N ASN A 27 15.94 -3.30 -4.84
CA ASN A 27 14.77 -3.09 -5.68
C ASN A 27 14.70 -4.16 -6.80
N PRO A 28 13.70 -5.07 -6.79
CA PRO A 28 13.63 -6.16 -7.74
C PRO A 28 13.10 -5.71 -9.11
N TYR A 29 12.67 -4.46 -9.24
CA TYR A 29 12.01 -3.93 -10.42
C TYR A 29 13.01 -3.33 -11.42
N THR A 30 12.74 -3.54 -12.70
CA THR A 30 13.30 -2.71 -13.77
C THR A 30 12.75 -1.27 -13.66
N PRO A 31 13.37 -0.27 -14.30
CA PRO A 31 12.89 1.12 -14.22
C PRO A 31 11.41 1.28 -14.62
N VAL A 32 10.95 0.55 -15.63
CA VAL A 32 9.56 0.59 -16.10
C VAL A 32 8.60 -0.03 -15.07
N GLU A 33 8.97 -1.19 -14.51
CA GLU A 33 8.19 -1.83 -13.45
C GLU A 33 8.15 -0.96 -12.18
N ALA A 34 9.28 -0.33 -11.82
CA ALA A 34 9.40 0.53 -10.65
C ALA A 34 8.48 1.76 -10.78
N LEU A 35 8.46 2.40 -11.94
CA LEU A 35 7.57 3.52 -12.22
C LEU A 35 6.09 3.11 -12.16
N ALA A 36 5.74 1.96 -12.74
CA ALA A 36 4.36 1.44 -12.66
C ALA A 36 3.94 1.16 -11.20
N VAL A 37 4.81 0.55 -10.39
CA VAL A 37 4.54 0.31 -8.97
C VAL A 37 4.39 1.63 -8.20
N ALA A 38 5.25 2.62 -8.47
CA ALA A 38 5.15 3.94 -7.87
C ALA A 38 3.81 4.61 -8.19
N ARG A 39 3.33 4.53 -9.44
CA ARG A 39 2.04 5.10 -9.85
C ARG A 39 0.86 4.41 -9.18
N LEU A 40 0.89 3.08 -9.01
CA LEU A 40 -0.15 2.38 -8.26
C LEU A 40 -0.16 2.76 -6.77
N ILE A 41 1.01 2.94 -6.15
CA ILE A 41 1.07 3.45 -4.77
C ILE A 41 0.48 4.86 -4.70
N TRP A 42 0.86 5.75 -5.63
CA TRP A 42 0.31 7.10 -5.72
C TRP A 42 -1.22 7.11 -5.88
N ALA A 43 -1.74 6.30 -6.82
CA ALA A 43 -3.17 6.19 -7.07
C ALA A 43 -3.94 5.77 -5.81
N LEU A 44 -3.38 4.87 -5.02
CA LEU A 44 -3.98 4.42 -3.75
C LEU A 44 -4.00 5.55 -2.71
N ILE A 45 -2.84 6.14 -2.41
CA ILE A 45 -2.69 7.15 -1.34
C ILE A 45 -3.40 8.47 -1.68
N ASN A 46 -3.57 8.77 -2.96
CA ASN A 46 -4.23 9.98 -3.44
C ASN A 46 -5.65 9.71 -3.94
N SER A 47 -6.23 8.54 -3.64
CA SER A 47 -7.52 8.10 -4.19
C SER A 47 -8.70 8.99 -3.77
N ASP A 48 -8.65 9.59 -2.57
CA ASP A 48 -9.64 10.53 -2.06
C ASP A 48 -9.27 12.01 -2.29
N GLN A 49 -8.15 12.27 -2.99
CA GLN A 49 -7.58 13.60 -3.29
C GLN A 49 -7.23 14.45 -2.06
N GLN A 50 -7.06 13.86 -0.88
CA GLN A 50 -6.77 14.57 0.37
C GLN A 50 -5.36 14.26 0.90
N LEU A 51 -4.34 14.31 0.04
CA LEU A 51 -2.98 13.92 0.42
C LEU A 51 -2.44 14.76 1.61
N SER A 52 -2.11 14.07 2.69
CA SER A 52 -1.50 14.61 3.90
C SER A 52 0.02 14.72 3.76
N LEU A 53 0.65 15.48 4.66
CA LEU A 53 2.11 15.57 4.78
C LEU A 53 2.77 14.21 5.04
N ASN A 54 2.13 13.35 5.84
CA ASN A 54 2.64 12.02 6.16
C ASN A 54 2.57 11.08 4.94
N GLU A 55 1.46 11.09 4.22
CA GLU A 55 1.29 10.31 2.98
C GLU A 55 2.28 10.78 1.90
N SER A 56 2.52 12.09 1.80
CA SER A 56 3.52 12.67 0.91
C SER A 56 4.93 12.18 1.27
N HIS A 57 5.28 12.16 2.55
CA HIS A 57 6.57 11.67 3.03
C HIS A 57 6.73 10.17 2.78
N TYR A 58 5.69 9.37 3.07
CA TYR A 58 5.66 7.94 2.76
C TYR A 58 5.86 7.68 1.27
N PHE A 59 5.22 8.48 0.41
CA PHE A 59 5.37 8.36 -1.02
C PHE A 59 6.80 8.66 -1.48
N GLN A 60 7.42 9.71 -0.95
CA GLN A 60 8.82 10.01 -1.25
C GLN A 60 9.75 8.86 -0.84
N GLN A 61 9.54 8.26 0.34
CA GLN A 61 10.30 7.07 0.76
C GLN A 61 10.08 5.88 -0.18
N SER A 62 8.87 5.74 -0.73
CA SER A 62 8.56 4.71 -1.72
C SER A 62 9.29 4.95 -3.04
N LEU A 63 9.37 6.19 -3.52
CA LEU A 63 10.16 6.56 -4.71
C LEU A 63 11.65 6.26 -4.52
N ASP A 64 12.21 6.66 -3.36
CA ASP A 64 13.62 6.43 -3.03
C ASP A 64 13.94 4.92 -3.01
N TYR A 65 13.05 4.12 -2.41
CA TYR A 65 13.18 2.66 -2.39
C TYR A 65 13.10 2.05 -3.80
N LEU A 66 12.19 2.54 -4.64
CA LEU A 66 12.01 2.11 -6.02
C LEU A 66 13.08 2.66 -6.98
N GLY A 67 13.97 3.54 -6.51
CA GLY A 67 14.96 4.22 -7.36
C GLY A 67 14.33 5.03 -8.49
N VAL A 68 13.11 5.54 -8.28
CA VAL A 68 12.38 6.36 -9.25
C VAL A 68 12.67 7.83 -8.96
N ASP A 69 13.20 8.53 -9.95
CA ASP A 69 13.42 9.97 -9.85
C ASP A 69 12.09 10.73 -9.75
N SER A 70 11.97 11.65 -8.79
CA SER A 70 10.73 12.38 -8.54
C SER A 70 10.29 13.25 -9.73
N ALA A 71 11.23 13.84 -10.48
CA ALA A 71 10.88 14.64 -11.66
C ALA A 71 10.35 13.75 -12.79
N LEU A 72 10.99 12.59 -13.01
CA LEU A 72 10.49 11.59 -13.95
C LEU A 72 9.09 11.09 -13.54
N PHE A 73 8.85 10.87 -12.24
CA PHE A 73 7.53 10.49 -11.76
C PHE A 73 6.49 11.56 -12.07
N ASP A 74 6.78 12.84 -11.79
CA ASP A 74 5.84 13.94 -12.01
C ASP A 74 5.48 14.12 -13.49
N GLU A 75 6.41 13.90 -14.42
CA GLU A 75 6.15 13.90 -15.87
C GLU A 75 5.15 12.80 -16.29
N HIS A 76 5.22 11.66 -15.61
CA HIS A 76 4.48 10.44 -15.94
C HIS A 76 3.29 10.17 -15.01
N LYS A 77 2.99 11.11 -14.11
CA LYS A 77 2.01 10.96 -13.03
C LYS A 77 0.57 10.74 -13.50
N GLN A 78 0.22 11.27 -14.68
CA GLN A 78 -1.12 11.20 -15.27
C GLN A 78 -1.24 10.19 -16.41
N ASP A 79 -0.25 9.31 -16.57
CA ASP A 79 -0.33 8.23 -17.55
C ASP A 79 -1.47 7.24 -17.23
N ASP A 80 -1.83 6.45 -18.23
CA ASP A 80 -2.93 5.47 -18.17
C ASP A 80 -2.68 4.37 -17.13
N GLU A 81 -3.46 4.41 -16.04
CA GLU A 81 -3.43 3.44 -14.94
C GLU A 81 -3.63 1.99 -15.41
N GLU A 82 -4.37 1.75 -16.51
CA GLU A 82 -4.53 0.38 -17.03
C GLU A 82 -3.22 -0.19 -17.58
N LYS A 83 -2.32 0.64 -18.10
CA LYS A 83 -0.98 0.20 -18.52
C LYS A 83 -0.15 -0.24 -17.33
N ASP A 84 -0.28 0.43 -16.18
CA ASP A 84 0.42 0.04 -14.96
C ASP A 84 -0.03 -1.32 -14.47
N TYR A 85 -1.34 -1.58 -14.46
CA TYR A 85 -1.84 -2.91 -14.13
C TYR A 85 -1.33 -3.98 -15.09
N GLN A 86 -1.29 -3.71 -16.39
CA GLN A 86 -0.76 -4.66 -17.38
C GLN A 86 0.73 -4.98 -17.15
N ILE A 87 1.55 -3.96 -16.83
CA ILE A 87 2.95 -4.14 -16.46
C ILE A 87 3.05 -5.02 -15.22
N VAL A 88 2.28 -4.72 -14.17
CA VAL A 88 2.29 -5.48 -12.93
C VAL A 88 1.85 -6.93 -13.13
N ARG A 89 0.80 -7.19 -13.93
CA ARG A 89 0.35 -8.56 -14.27
C ARG A 89 1.43 -9.35 -15.01
N GLY A 90 2.23 -8.69 -15.85
CA GLY A 90 3.34 -9.29 -16.60
C GLY A 90 4.57 -9.64 -15.76
N MET A 91 4.66 -9.18 -14.51
CA MET A 91 5.80 -9.45 -13.64
C MET A 91 5.83 -10.89 -13.09
N SER A 92 7.02 -11.33 -12.67
CA SER A 92 7.18 -12.59 -11.95
C SER A 92 6.32 -12.63 -10.67
N SER A 93 5.97 -13.83 -10.20
CA SER A 93 5.19 -14.01 -8.98
C SER A 93 5.84 -13.39 -7.74
N SER A 94 7.18 -13.40 -7.65
CA SER A 94 7.92 -12.76 -6.56
C SER A 94 7.75 -11.24 -6.56
N LYS A 95 7.91 -10.59 -7.72
CA LYS A 95 7.71 -9.15 -7.90
C LYS A 95 6.26 -8.75 -7.66
N ARG A 96 5.29 -9.54 -8.12
CA ARG A 96 3.86 -9.33 -7.83
C ARG A 96 3.56 -9.42 -6.34
N SER A 97 4.05 -10.46 -5.66
CA SER A 97 3.89 -10.60 -4.20
C SER A 97 4.51 -9.42 -3.44
N HIS A 98 5.66 -8.92 -3.91
CA HIS A 98 6.31 -7.75 -3.35
C HIS A 98 5.48 -6.47 -3.58
N CYS A 99 4.97 -6.23 -4.80
CA CYS A 99 4.08 -5.11 -5.12
C CYS A 99 2.81 -5.13 -4.26
N ALA A 100 2.19 -6.29 -4.10
CA ALA A 100 1.03 -6.48 -3.24
C ALA A 100 1.33 -6.15 -1.76
N THR A 101 2.57 -6.35 -1.33
CA THR A 101 3.02 -5.99 0.04
C THR A 101 3.17 -4.48 0.17
N LEU A 102 3.80 -3.81 -0.80
CA LEU A 102 3.95 -2.35 -0.82
C LEU A 102 2.59 -1.63 -0.82
N LEU A 103 1.62 -2.10 -1.61
CA LEU A 103 0.26 -1.52 -1.61
C LEU A 103 -0.46 -1.69 -0.28
N ARG A 104 -0.30 -2.85 0.38
CA ARG A 104 -0.87 -3.08 1.72
C ARG A 104 -0.21 -2.21 2.78
N LEU A 105 1.11 -2.04 2.72
CA LEU A 105 1.85 -1.14 3.61
C LEU A 105 1.42 0.31 3.41
N ALA A 106 1.23 0.74 2.16
CA ALA A 106 0.73 2.07 1.83
C ALA A 106 -0.66 2.30 2.44
N TYR A 107 -1.60 1.36 2.23
CA TYR A 107 -2.93 1.40 2.82
C TYR A 107 -2.92 1.47 4.35
N GLN A 108 -2.00 0.74 4.99
CA GLN A 108 -1.85 0.70 6.45
C GLN A 108 -1.12 1.90 7.04
N SER A 109 -0.55 2.78 6.21
CA SER A 109 0.14 3.98 6.68
C SER A 109 -0.85 5.01 7.27
N ASP A 110 -0.46 5.57 8.42
CA ASP A 110 -1.10 6.62 9.23
C ASP A 110 -2.36 7.29 8.63
N GLN A 111 -3.53 6.64 8.80
CA GLN A 111 -4.90 7.14 8.55
C GLN A 111 -5.54 6.82 7.18
N LEU A 112 -4.83 6.21 6.22
CA LEU A 112 -5.47 5.78 4.97
C LEU A 112 -6.61 4.79 5.22
N VAL A 113 -6.43 3.84 6.16
CA VAL A 113 -7.47 2.88 6.55
C VAL A 113 -8.78 3.55 6.98
N ASP A 114 -8.69 4.73 7.60
CA ASP A 114 -9.86 5.47 8.10
C ASP A 114 -10.48 6.40 7.04
N ARG A 115 -9.76 6.66 5.94
CA ARG A 115 -10.16 7.60 4.88
C ARG A 115 -10.58 6.94 3.59
N ILE A 116 -9.92 5.85 3.22
CA ILE A 116 -10.19 5.13 1.98
C ILE A 116 -10.76 3.75 2.30
N ALA A 117 -11.86 3.41 1.61
CA ALA A 117 -12.52 2.14 1.80
C ALA A 117 -11.56 0.97 1.46
N LEU A 118 -11.60 -0.10 2.26
CA LEU A 118 -10.84 -1.32 1.98
C LEU A 118 -11.17 -1.90 0.58
N SER A 119 -12.37 -1.63 0.06
CA SER A 119 -12.75 -1.99 -1.31
C SER A 119 -11.83 -1.36 -2.34
N THR A 120 -11.36 -0.12 -2.15
CA THR A 120 -10.42 0.55 -3.07
C THR A 120 -9.12 -0.24 -3.20
N LEU A 121 -8.51 -0.64 -2.07
CA LEU A 121 -7.32 -1.49 -2.09
C LEU A 121 -7.62 -2.84 -2.75
N ASN A 122 -8.74 -3.48 -2.41
CA ASN A 122 -9.11 -4.78 -2.98
C ASN A 122 -9.34 -4.71 -4.49
N ASP A 123 -9.95 -3.64 -4.99
CA ASP A 123 -10.18 -3.43 -6.42
C ASP A 123 -8.85 -3.27 -7.14
N MET A 124 -7.90 -2.50 -6.59
CA MET A 124 -6.55 -2.38 -7.15
C MET A 124 -5.81 -3.71 -7.15
N LEU A 125 -5.85 -4.47 -6.04
CA LEU A 125 -5.24 -5.80 -5.96
C LEU A 125 -5.87 -6.78 -6.95
N THR A 126 -7.18 -6.66 -7.20
CA THR A 126 -7.92 -7.45 -8.20
C THR A 126 -7.48 -7.11 -9.60
N ARG A 127 -7.53 -5.83 -9.96
CA ARG A 127 -7.14 -5.34 -11.28
C ARG A 127 -5.68 -5.63 -11.59
N ALA A 128 -4.81 -5.66 -10.59
CA ALA A 128 -3.41 -5.99 -10.74
C ALA A 128 -3.11 -7.51 -10.69
N GLU A 129 -4.11 -8.36 -10.47
CA GLU A 129 -3.95 -9.80 -10.22
C GLU A 129 -2.91 -10.12 -9.13
N LEU A 130 -2.95 -9.34 -8.05
CA LEU A 130 -2.00 -9.37 -6.93
C LEU A 130 -2.48 -10.20 -5.74
N PHE A 131 -3.56 -10.94 -5.90
CA PHE A 131 -3.96 -11.93 -4.92
C PHE A 131 -3.03 -13.13 -4.98
N ARG A 132 -2.66 -13.66 -3.81
CA ARG A 132 -1.97 -14.94 -3.72
C ARG A 132 -2.77 -15.95 -4.53
N SER A 133 -2.11 -16.58 -5.51
CA SER A 133 -2.67 -17.68 -6.28
C SER A 133 -3.07 -18.90 -5.42
N ASP A 134 -2.90 -18.84 -4.09
CA ASP A 134 -3.22 -19.93 -3.16
C ASP A 134 -4.29 -19.65 -2.09
N THR A 135 -4.82 -18.43 -1.93
CA THR A 135 -5.77 -18.18 -0.81
C THR A 135 -6.83 -17.12 -1.12
N LEU A 136 -7.72 -17.39 -2.08
CA LEU A 136 -9.05 -16.76 -2.14
C LEU A 136 -10.14 -17.77 -2.57
N ARG A 137 -9.98 -19.05 -2.22
CA ARG A 137 -11.18 -19.85 -1.95
C ARG A 137 -11.54 -19.59 -0.49
N PRO A 138 -12.72 -19.03 -0.17
CA PRO A 138 -13.33 -19.38 1.09
C PRO A 138 -13.38 -20.90 1.09
N LYS A 139 -12.71 -21.56 2.05
CA LYS A 139 -13.17 -22.89 2.44
C LYS A 139 -14.63 -22.66 2.78
N ARG A 140 -15.55 -23.19 1.97
CA ARG A 140 -16.96 -23.28 2.32
C ARG A 140 -17.01 -24.04 3.65
N HIS A 141 -17.02 -23.31 4.75
CA HIS A 141 -17.79 -23.70 5.90
C HIS A 141 -19.20 -23.33 5.51
N ASP A 142 -19.90 -24.26 4.86
CA ASP A 142 -21.29 -24.52 5.19
C ASP A 142 -21.72 -25.87 4.61
N GLU A 143 -22.18 -26.67 5.57
CA GLU A 143 -23.31 -27.58 5.48
C GLU A 143 -23.20 -28.81 4.57
N GLY A 144 -22.94 -29.93 5.26
CA GLY A 144 -23.30 -31.26 4.83
C GLY A 144 -23.46 -32.16 6.05
N LEU A 145 -24.31 -31.75 7.01
CA LEU A 145 -24.81 -32.65 8.04
C LEU A 145 -25.95 -33.47 7.41
N ILE A 146 -25.67 -34.68 6.93
CA ILE A 146 -26.69 -35.67 6.55
C ILE A 146 -26.19 -37.09 6.92
N ILE A 147 -26.82 -37.60 7.99
CA ILE A 147 -26.95 -38.97 8.57
C ILE A 147 -25.72 -39.66 9.17
#